data_AF-A0A9C7SCL7-F1
#
_entry.id   AF-A0A9C7SCL7-F1
#
_cell.length_a   1.000
_cell.length_b   1.000
_cell.length_c   1.000
_cell.angle_alpha   90.00
_cell.angle_beta   90.00
_cell.angle_gamma   90.00
#
_symmetry.space_group_name_H-M   'P 1'
#
loop_
_entity.id
_entity.type
_entity.pdbx_description
1 polymer ?
#
loop_
_entity_poly.entity_id
_entity_poly.type
_entity_poly.pdbx_seq_one_letter_code
_entity_poly.pdbx_strand_id
1 'polypeptide(L)' 'YNAGPAKIRKIRKSAQKMGLDPNRWFRNTELAALKHIGQETVRYVSNINKYYLIFRLALEKEKPRGSEKRKKKKD' A
#
# COMPACT_ATOMS: atom_id res chain seq x y z
N TYR A 1 2.46 -5.31 -14.12
CA TYR A 1 1.92 -4.19 -13.32
C TYR A 1 0.61 -3.75 -13.97
N ASN A 2 -0.48 -3.58 -13.22
CA ASN A 2 -1.85 -3.50 -13.79
C ASN A 2 -2.11 -2.28 -14.71
N ALA A 3 -1.23 -1.28 -14.67
CA ALA A 3 -1.24 -0.14 -15.56
C ALA A 3 0.16 0.04 -16.16
N GLY A 4 0.25 0.12 -17.49
CA GLY A 4 1.51 0.36 -18.20
C GLY A 4 2.13 1.73 -17.85
N PRO A 5 3.44 1.92 -18.13
CA PRO A 5 4.21 3.08 -17.67
C PRO A 5 3.65 4.42 -18.17
N ALA A 6 3.07 4.46 -19.37
CA ALA A 6 2.42 5.66 -19.91
C ALA A 6 1.21 6.10 -19.06
N LYS A 7 0.37 5.14 -18.63
CA LYS A 7 -0.78 5.42 -17.75
C LYS A 7 -0.32 5.91 -16.38
N ILE A 8 0.74 5.32 -15.82
CA ILE A 8 1.32 5.76 -14.54
C ILE A 8 1.83 7.21 -14.63
N ARG A 9 2.56 7.58 -15.70
CA ARG A 9 2.99 8.97 -15.91
C ARG A 9 1.79 9.94 -15.99
N LYS A 10 0.72 9.56 -16.68
CA LYS A 10 -0.52 10.34 -16.77
C LYS A 10 -1.17 10.53 -15.40
N ILE A 11 -1.28 9.46 -14.61
CA ILE A 11 -1.83 9.51 -13.24
C ILE A 11 -1.03 10.48 -12.38
N ARG A 12 0.30 10.38 -12.36
CA ARG A 12 1.16 11.24 -11.55
C ARG A 12 1.01 12.72 -11.91
N LYS A 13 1.01 13.03 -13.21
CA LYS A 13 0.75 14.40 -13.70
C LYS A 13 -0.64 14.88 -13.29
N SER A 14 -1.66 14.02 -13.33
CA SER A 14 -3.01 14.37 -12.90
C SER A 14 -3.10 14.60 -11.39
N ALA A 15 -2.44 13.77 -10.57
CA ALA A 15 -2.40 13.94 -9.12
C ALA A 15 -1.78 15.29 -8.74
N GLN A 16 -0.66 15.65 -9.36
CA GLN A 16 -0.03 16.95 -9.16
C GLN A 16 -0.97 18.12 -9.51
N LYS A 17 -1.69 18.03 -10.64
CA LYS A 17 -2.70 19.03 -11.03
C LYS A 17 -3.89 19.11 -10.07
N MET A 18 -4.15 18.05 -9.31
CA MET A 18 -5.20 18.00 -8.30
C MET A 18 -4.73 18.49 -6.92
N GLY A 19 -3.48 18.95 -6.79
CA GLY A 19 -2.89 19.32 -5.50
C GLY A 19 -2.55 18.11 -4.60
N LEU A 20 -2.45 16.92 -5.20
CA LEU A 20 -2.15 15.67 -4.51
C LEU A 20 -0.68 15.28 -4.72
N ASP A 21 -0.14 14.46 -3.82
CA ASP A 21 1.24 13.98 -3.90
C ASP A 21 1.38 12.95 -5.03
N PRO A 22 2.17 13.22 -6.09
CA PRO A 22 2.34 12.28 -7.21
C PRO A 22 3.15 11.03 -6.83
N ASN A 23 3.78 10.98 -5.66
CA ASN A 23 4.61 9.87 -5.18
C ASN A 23 3.92 9.02 -4.11
N ARG A 24 2.71 9.37 -3.68
CA ARG A 24 1.93 8.58 -2.73
C ARG A 24 0.74 7.95 -3.44
N TRP A 25 0.49 6.68 -3.13
CA TRP A 25 -0.64 5.96 -3.72
C TRP A 25 -1.97 6.38 -3.08
N PHE A 26 -2.22 5.91 -1.86
CA PHE A 26 -3.50 6.06 -1.18
C PHE A 26 -3.88 7.53 -0.98
N ARG A 27 -5.15 7.86 -1.29
CA ARG A 27 -5.72 9.22 -1.20
C ARG A 27 -4.99 10.27 -2.04
N ASN A 28 -4.12 9.86 -2.95
CA ASN A 28 -3.29 10.73 -3.77
C ASN A 28 -3.37 10.28 -5.23
N THR A 29 -2.38 9.55 -5.76
CA THR A 29 -2.45 9.03 -7.14
C THR A 29 -3.60 8.04 -7.35
N GLU A 30 -4.11 7.42 -6.28
CA GLU A 30 -5.33 6.60 -6.30
C GLU A 30 -6.56 7.37 -6.84
N LEU A 31 -6.75 8.63 -6.46
CA LEU A 31 -7.88 9.45 -6.92
C LEU A 31 -7.76 9.79 -8.40
N ALA A 32 -6.54 10.06 -8.87
CA ALA A 32 -6.26 10.23 -10.28
C ALA A 32 -6.41 8.91 -11.07
N ALA A 33 -6.00 7.77 -10.51
CA ALA A 33 -6.18 6.45 -11.12
C ALA A 33 -7.66 6.08 -11.25
N LEU A 34 -8.47 6.39 -10.24
CA LEU A 34 -9.92 6.23 -10.28
C LEU A 34 -10.54 7.01 -11.44
N LYS A 35 -10.11 8.25 -11.65
CA LYS A 35 -10.59 9.12 -12.74
C LYS A 35 -10.14 8.68 -14.14
N HIS A 36 -8.90 8.19 -14.29
CA HIS A 36 -8.29 7.94 -15.62
C HIS A 36 -8.23 6.48 -16.05
N ILE A 37 -8.29 5.54 -15.11
CA ILE A 37 -8.23 4.09 -15.40
C ILE A 37 -9.52 3.39 -14.98
N GLY A 38 -10.09 3.79 -13.83
CA GLY A 38 -11.33 3.24 -13.31
C GLY A 38 -11.16 2.37 -12.06
N GLN A 39 -12.29 1.90 -11.55
CA GLN A 39 -12.36 1.25 -10.24
C GLN A 39 -11.61 -0.08 -10.16
N GLU A 40 -11.55 -0.86 -11.25
CA GLU A 40 -10.92 -2.18 -11.22
C GLU A 40 -9.45 -2.12 -10.81
N THR A 41 -8.72 -1.11 -11.30
CA THR A 41 -7.31 -0.89 -10.96
C THR A 41 -7.15 -0.51 -9.50
N VAL A 42 -8.00 0.37 -8.97
CA VAL A 42 -7.97 0.79 -7.56
C VAL A 42 -8.31 -0.39 -6.64
N ARG A 43 -9.33 -1.18 -7.01
CA ARG A 43 -9.75 -2.38 -6.27
C ARG A 43 -8.66 -3.44 -6.27
N TYR A 44 -8.01 -3.67 -7.41
CA TYR A 44 -6.89 -4.61 -7.51
C TYR A 44 -5.75 -4.25 -6.54
N VAL A 45 -5.30 -3.00 -6.52
CA VAL A 45 -4.23 -2.54 -5.62
C VAL A 45 -4.67 -2.63 -4.15
N SER A 46 -5.92 -2.24 -3.85
CA SER A 46 -6.48 -2.32 -2.50
C SER A 46 -6.53 -3.76 -1.99
N ASN A 47 -6.91 -4.71 -2.84
CA ASN A 47 -6.96 -6.13 -2.48
C ASN A 47 -5.56 -6.69 -2.18
N ILE A 48 -4.55 -6.36 -3.00
CA ILE A 48 -3.16 -6.76 -2.73
C ILE A 48 -2.70 -6.22 -1.39
N ASN A 49 -2.93 -4.93 -1.13
CA ASN A 49 -2.52 -4.29 0.12
C ASN A 49 -3.23 -4.92 1.34
N LYS A 50 -4.53 -5.25 1.21
CA LYS A 50 -5.29 -5.94 2.26
C LYS A 50 -4.64 -7.27 2.62
N TYR A 51 -4.38 -8.14 1.65
CA TYR A 51 -3.75 -9.43 1.92
C TYR A 51 -2.32 -9.27 2.46
N TYR A 52 -1.56 -8.31 1.93
CA TYR A 52 -0.23 -7.99 2.44
C TYR A 52 -0.24 -7.66 3.93
N LEU A 53 -1.14 -6.79 4.38
CA LEU A 53 -1.27 -6.43 5.79
C LEU A 53 -1.72 -7.62 6.65
N ILE A 54 -2.68 -8.42 6.17
CA ILE A 54 -3.15 -9.62 6.89
C ILE A 54 -1.98 -10.58 7.13
N PHE A 55 -1.22 -10.93 6.08
CA PHE A 55 -0.08 -11.84 6.22
C PHE A 55 1.02 -11.25 7.09
N ARG A 56 1.35 -9.95 6.94
CA ARG A 56 2.35 -9.29 7.78
C ARG A 56 1.96 -9.37 9.26
N LEU A 57 0.71 -9.05 9.60
CA LEU A 57 0.20 -9.08 10.97
C LEU A 57 0.12 -10.51 11.54
N ALA A 58 -0.22 -11.50 10.71
CA ALA A 58 -0.21 -12.91 11.10
C ALA A 58 1.20 -13.37 11.47
N LEU A 59 2.19 -13.06 10.63
CA LEU A 59 3.60 -13.38 10.87
C LEU A 59 4.17 -12.65 12.10
N GLU A 60 3.77 -11.41 12.34
CA GLU A 60 4.15 -10.67 13.55
C GLU A 60 3.57 -11.29 14.83
N LYS A 61 2.33 -11.83 14.78
CA LYS A 61 1.72 -12.54 15.91
C LYS A 61 2.36 -13.90 16.19
N GLU A 62 2.85 -14.58 15.16
CA GLU A 62 3.55 -15.86 15.28
C GLU A 62 4.98 -15.72 15.83
N LYS A 63 5.57 -14.52 15.78
CA LYS A 63 6.85 -14.29 16.49
C LYS A 63 6.62 -14.59 17.97
N PRO A 64 7.34 -15.57 18.55
CA PRO A 64 7.10 -15.95 19.93
C PRO A 64 7.34 -14.74 20.83
N ARG A 65 6.38 -14.42 21.71
CA ARG A 65 6.52 -13.44 22.81
C ARG A 65 7.67 -13.77 23.79
N GLY A 66 8.50 -14.78 23.49
CA GLY A 66 9.54 -15.35 24.33
C GLY A 66 10.89 -14.63 24.26
N SER A 67 11.10 -13.66 23.35
CA SER A 67 12.36 -12.90 23.31
C SER A 67 12.44 -11.81 24.39
N GLU A 68 11.32 -11.30 24.89
CA GLU A 68 11.31 -10.35 26.02
C GLU A 68 11.47 -11.05 27.37
N LYS A 69 10.96 -12.27 27.52
CA LYS A 69 11.06 -13.02 28.79
C LYS A 69 12.44 -13.61 29.07
N ARG A 70 13.33 -13.72 28.07
CA ARG A 70 14.70 -14.23 28.26
C ARG A 70 15.70 -13.19 28.77
N LYS A 71 15.39 -11.88 28.68
CA LYS A 71 16.25 -10.83 29.26
C LYS A 71 15.99 -10.58 30.75
N LYS A 72 14.75 -10.78 31.23
CA LYS A 72 14.38 -10.56 32.65
C LYS A 72 14.71 -11.71 33.62
N LYS A 73 15.34 -12.80 33.15
CA LYS A 73 15.71 -13.96 33.98
C LYS A 73 17.23 -14.09 34.21
N LYS A 74 18.01 -13.08 33.82
CA LYS A 74 19.49 -13.06 33.94
C LYS A 74 20.02 -11.97 34.88
N ASP A 75 19.14 -11.27 35.59
CA ASP A 75 19.48 -10.30 36.63
C ASP A 75 19.03 -10.82 38.00
#